data_AF-A0A1H3KG53-F1
#
_entry.id   AF-A0A1H3KG53-F1
#
_cell.length_a   1.000
_cell.length_b   1.000
_cell.length_c   1.000
_cell.angle_alpha   90.00
_cell.angle_beta   90.00
_cell.angle_gamma   90.00
#
_symmetry.space_group_name_H-M   'P 1'
#
loop_
_entity.id
_entity.type
_entity.pdbx_description
1 polymer ?
#
loop_
_entity_poly.entity_id
_entity_poly.type
_entity_poly.pdbx_seq_one_letter_code
_entity_poly.pdbx_strand_id
1 'polypeptide(L)'
;MKKLIDTTGEAKALCEMIHQFNDDPEVRSIMILCCDENGITAESVEKTLKQCHKSLWGGIFPKILEGSQVMEKGSILIGFSQESEVVTITGLSNPEEEYESIMEPLYNPSLEEKTMFVYVDGLSTRIADLKDALFDSIGLEPNYIGGGAGSLSFERKPCIFTKEGLLADVAIIASVDIRSGVGVAHGWKPVTDMIRVTQAEQNRIMSLNWRPAFEVYREIVEQQSGKKFVDTAFFELAKAYPLGIQKVAGEMIVRDPIKTLEDGSIICVGEVPVNTFISVLTGDTESLLEGASEARLRAEESYQNYLREVEKKKYATVFIDCISRVLFLENDFKKELECVQTQGLMIGALTLGEIANTGKTYLEFYNKTSVVGLMED
;
A
#
# COMPACT_ATOMS: atom_id res chain seq x y z
N MET A 1 5.49 19.56 9.08
CA MET A 1 4.80 18.40 9.67
C MET A 1 5.38 18.17 11.05
N LYS A 2 4.59 17.63 11.98
CA LYS A 2 5.06 17.22 13.30
C LYS A 2 4.97 15.70 13.42
N LYS A 3 5.94 15.07 14.08
CA LYS A 3 5.93 13.63 14.38
C LYS A 3 5.91 13.40 15.88
N LEU A 4 5.05 12.49 16.33
CA LEU A 4 5.15 11.83 17.63
C LEU A 4 5.38 10.33 17.39
N ILE A 5 6.16 9.71 18.28
CA ILE A 5 6.50 8.30 18.19
C ILE A 5 6.41 7.66 19.58
N ASP A 6 5.79 6.49 19.61
CA ASP A 6 5.80 5.56 20.72
C ASP A 6 6.48 4.27 20.28
N THR A 7 7.36 3.74 21.12
CA THR A 7 8.02 2.44 20.90
C THR A 7 7.52 1.36 21.85
N THR A 8 6.61 1.68 22.78
CA THR A 8 6.08 0.73 23.78
C THR A 8 5.00 -0.18 23.18
N GLY A 9 4.22 0.35 22.24
CA GLY A 9 3.06 -0.30 21.64
C GLY A 9 1.81 -0.27 22.53
N GLU A 10 1.81 0.53 23.60
CA GLU A 10 0.68 0.59 24.52
C GLU A 10 -0.43 1.50 23.98
N ALA A 11 -1.68 1.05 24.07
CA ALA A 11 -2.85 1.86 23.69
C ALA A 11 -2.91 3.20 24.43
N LYS A 12 -2.44 3.24 25.67
CA LYS A 12 -2.35 4.45 26.48
C LYS A 12 -1.39 5.47 25.86
N ALA A 13 -0.20 5.03 25.42
CA ALA A 13 0.79 5.89 24.78
C ALA A 13 0.25 6.46 23.46
N LEU A 14 -0.42 5.63 22.65
CA LEU A 14 -1.13 6.09 21.45
C LEU A 14 -2.19 7.16 21.78
N CYS A 15 -3.02 6.94 22.79
CA CYS A 15 -4.04 7.90 23.21
C CYS A 15 -3.43 9.23 23.70
N GLU A 16 -2.32 9.18 24.44
CA GLU A 16 -1.60 10.37 24.91
C GLU A 16 -1.05 11.19 23.73
N MET A 17 -0.46 10.53 22.72
CA MET A 17 -0.01 11.22 21.51
C MET A 17 -1.17 11.85 20.72
N ILE A 18 -2.33 11.17 20.63
CA ILE A 18 -3.52 11.75 20.01
C ILE A 18 -3.96 13.01 20.77
N HIS A 19 -4.06 12.96 22.10
CA HIS A 19 -4.41 14.15 22.89
C HIS A 19 -3.41 15.28 22.70
N GLN A 20 -2.11 14.99 22.70
CA GLN A 20 -1.07 15.99 22.47
C GLN A 20 -1.26 16.71 21.14
N PHE A 21 -1.49 15.96 20.04
CA PHE A 21 -1.79 16.57 18.75
C PHE A 21 -3.17 17.20 18.67
N ASN A 22 -4.17 16.73 19.43
CA ASN A 22 -5.48 17.37 19.51
C ASN A 22 -5.38 18.76 20.14
N ASP A 23 -4.50 18.95 21.13
CA ASP A 23 -4.32 20.23 21.84
C ASP A 23 -3.35 21.19 21.13
N ASP A 24 -2.53 20.72 20.19
CA ASP A 24 -1.54 21.52 19.47
C ASP A 24 -2.17 22.39 18.36
N PRO A 25 -2.25 23.73 18.49
CA PRO A 25 -2.96 24.57 17.53
C PRO A 25 -2.33 24.63 16.12
N GLU A 26 -1.07 24.21 15.98
CA GLU A 26 -0.39 24.13 14.67
C GLU A 26 -0.71 22.84 13.92
N VAL A 27 -1.27 21.83 14.60
CA VAL A 27 -1.77 20.60 13.98
C VAL A 27 -3.24 20.77 13.65
N ARG A 28 -3.62 20.52 12.40
CA ARG A 28 -4.99 20.58 11.89
C ARG A 28 -5.57 19.21 11.58
N SER A 29 -4.72 18.24 11.26
CA SER A 29 -5.14 16.88 10.96
C SER A 29 -4.05 15.86 11.34
N ILE A 30 -4.45 14.62 11.60
CA ILE A 30 -3.60 13.58 12.22
C ILE A 30 -3.65 12.28 11.41
N MET A 31 -2.49 11.78 10.98
CA MET A 31 -2.34 10.43 10.45
C MET A 31 -1.75 9.49 11.50
N ILE A 32 -2.29 8.29 11.62
CA ILE A 32 -1.84 7.24 12.55
C ILE A 32 -1.28 6.04 11.78
N LEU A 33 -0.05 5.65 12.09
CA LEU A 33 0.55 4.38 11.67
C LEU A 33 0.85 3.55 12.91
N CYS A 34 0.28 2.36 13.03
CA CYS A 34 0.40 1.51 14.21
C CYS A 34 0.87 0.12 13.81
N CYS A 35 1.77 -0.48 14.59
CA CYS A 35 2.12 -1.89 14.39
C CYS A 35 1.00 -2.82 14.87
N ASP A 36 0.82 -3.93 14.17
CA ASP A 36 -0.11 -4.99 14.54
C ASP A 36 0.21 -5.63 15.91
N GLU A 37 1.49 -5.81 16.19
CA GLU A 37 2.02 -6.39 17.44
C GLU A 37 1.63 -5.59 18.69
N ASN A 38 1.16 -4.35 18.53
CA ASN A 38 0.65 -3.56 19.65
C ASN A 38 -0.62 -4.15 20.26
N GLY A 39 -1.38 -4.94 19.50
CA GLY A 39 -2.63 -5.53 19.96
C GLY A 39 -3.69 -4.48 20.33
N ILE A 40 -3.69 -3.33 19.64
CA ILE A 40 -4.69 -2.27 19.83
C ILE A 40 -6.08 -2.82 19.48
N THR A 41 -7.05 -2.65 20.38
CA THR A 41 -8.44 -3.05 20.18
C THR A 41 -9.31 -1.81 20.00
N ALA A 42 -10.49 -1.96 19.39
CA ALA A 42 -11.42 -0.84 19.25
C ALA A 42 -11.75 -0.19 20.60
N GLU A 43 -12.01 -1.01 21.63
CA GLU A 43 -12.33 -0.56 22.98
C GLU A 43 -11.23 0.29 23.63
N SER A 44 -9.95 -0.02 23.35
CA SER A 44 -8.82 0.65 24.01
C SER A 44 -8.59 2.08 23.49
N VAL A 45 -9.09 2.42 22.31
CA VAL A 45 -8.90 3.73 21.66
C VAL A 45 -10.20 4.48 21.37
N GLU A 46 -11.36 3.82 21.42
CA GLU A 46 -12.67 4.37 21.01
C GLU A 46 -12.96 5.75 21.63
N LYS A 47 -12.79 5.88 22.94
CA LYS A 47 -13.05 7.13 23.65
C LYS A 47 -12.18 8.27 23.11
N THR A 48 -10.89 8.01 22.94
CA THR A 48 -9.93 9.02 22.49
C THR A 48 -10.21 9.44 21.04
N LEU A 49 -10.50 8.48 20.16
CA LEU A 49 -10.84 8.75 18.77
C LEU A 49 -12.09 9.63 18.66
N LYS A 50 -13.17 9.29 19.39
CA LYS A 50 -14.42 10.07 19.39
C LYS A 50 -14.30 11.45 20.02
N GLN A 51 -13.33 11.66 20.92
CA GLN A 51 -13.06 12.95 21.56
C GLN A 51 -12.09 13.84 20.78
N CYS A 52 -11.43 13.31 19.75
CA CYS A 52 -10.55 14.07 18.87
C CYS A 52 -11.38 14.99 17.97
N HIS A 53 -11.15 16.31 18.07
CA HIS A 53 -11.89 17.29 17.26
C HIS A 53 -11.25 17.50 15.88
N LYS A 54 -10.00 17.07 15.69
CA LYS A 54 -9.26 17.18 14.42
C LYS A 54 -9.57 16.01 13.48
N SER A 55 -9.43 16.23 12.17
CA SER A 55 -9.50 15.15 11.19
C SER A 55 -8.42 14.11 11.50
N LEU A 56 -8.78 12.83 11.45
CA LEU A 56 -7.90 11.73 11.83
C LEU A 56 -8.17 10.52 10.95
N TRP A 57 -7.10 9.91 10.45
CA TRP A 57 -7.13 8.69 9.66
C TRP A 57 -5.89 7.85 9.94
N GLY A 58 -5.90 6.58 9.58
CA GLY A 58 -4.73 5.74 9.74
C GLY A 58 -5.01 4.26 9.67
N GLY A 59 -3.97 3.47 9.89
CA GLY A 59 -4.05 2.02 9.85
C GLY A 59 -3.16 1.32 10.87
N ILE A 60 -3.51 0.07 11.13
CA ILE A 60 -2.68 -0.94 11.77
C ILE A 60 -2.03 -1.77 10.66
N PHE A 61 -0.71 -1.87 10.68
CA PHE A 61 0.08 -2.53 9.65
C PHE A 61 0.97 -3.61 10.28
N PRO A 62 1.39 -4.63 9.51
CA PRO A 62 2.37 -5.61 9.96
C PRO A 62 3.57 -4.98 10.70
N LYS A 63 4.13 -3.91 10.12
CA LYS A 63 5.25 -3.13 10.68
C LYS A 63 5.16 -1.69 10.16
N ILE A 64 5.77 -0.75 10.89
CA ILE A 64 5.87 0.66 10.46
C ILE A 64 7.33 1.08 10.32
N LEU A 65 7.58 2.20 9.65
CA LEU A 65 8.91 2.66 9.28
C LEU A 65 9.17 4.05 9.89
N GLU A 66 10.35 4.22 10.48
CA GLU A 66 10.87 5.50 10.95
C GLU A 66 12.32 5.66 10.51
N GLY A 67 12.60 6.56 9.56
CA GLY A 67 13.90 6.68 8.95
C GLY A 67 14.38 5.34 8.40
N SER A 68 15.59 4.94 8.79
CA SER A 68 16.19 3.65 8.43
C SER A 68 15.81 2.50 9.36
N GLN A 69 14.76 2.65 10.19
CA GLN A 69 14.34 1.64 11.16
C GLN A 69 13.00 1.02 10.78
N VAL A 70 12.95 -0.31 10.87
CA VAL A 70 11.71 -1.08 10.86
C VAL A 70 11.25 -1.24 12.31
N MET A 71 10.07 -0.73 12.62
CA MET A 71 9.44 -0.89 13.92
C MET A 71 8.46 -2.07 13.85
N GLU A 72 8.70 -3.08 14.67
CA GLU A 72 7.78 -4.22 14.85
C GLU A 72 6.72 -3.92 15.92
N LYS A 73 6.99 -2.93 16.78
CA LYS A 73 6.13 -2.50 17.86
C LYS A 73 6.19 -0.98 18.02
N GLY A 74 5.08 -0.35 18.38
CA GLY A 74 4.95 1.09 18.53
C GLY A 74 3.99 1.74 17.55
N SER A 75 3.84 3.06 17.65
CA SER A 75 2.97 3.87 16.80
C SER A 75 3.67 5.15 16.40
N ILE A 76 3.40 5.64 15.20
CA ILE A 76 3.84 6.94 14.69
C ILE A 76 2.59 7.77 14.39
N LEU A 77 2.56 8.98 14.93
CA LEU A 77 1.56 9.99 14.60
C LEU A 77 2.20 11.11 13.79
N ILE A 78 1.56 11.48 12.68
CA ILE A 78 1.95 12.64 11.87
C ILE A 78 0.86 13.71 11.98
N GLY A 79 1.27 14.89 12.44
CA GLY A 79 0.43 16.07 12.50
C GLY A 79 0.71 16.98 11.31
N PHE A 80 -0.32 17.23 10.51
CA PHE A 80 -0.27 18.17 9.38
C PHE A 80 -0.76 19.54 9.82
N SER A 81 -0.19 20.61 9.27
CA SER A 81 -0.69 21.98 9.46
C SER A 81 -1.87 22.31 8.55
N GLN A 82 -2.16 21.45 7.57
CA GLN A 82 -3.28 21.54 6.65
C GLN A 82 -4.49 20.77 7.18
N GLU A 83 -5.68 21.30 6.93
CA GLU A 83 -6.92 20.57 7.14
C GLU A 83 -7.02 19.41 6.14
N SER A 84 -7.76 18.36 6.52
CA SER A 84 -8.02 17.23 5.65
C SER A 84 -9.50 16.88 5.61
N GLU A 85 -9.96 16.55 4.40
CA GLU A 85 -11.27 15.96 4.15
C GLU A 85 -11.10 14.45 4.21
N VAL A 86 -11.81 13.80 5.14
CA VAL A 86 -11.68 12.37 5.39
C VAL A 86 -13.01 11.69 5.11
N VAL A 87 -12.99 10.66 4.26
CA VAL A 87 -14.14 9.83 3.93
C VAL A 87 -13.85 8.38 4.32
N THR A 88 -14.80 7.78 5.02
CA THR A 88 -14.77 6.36 5.39
C THR A 88 -15.82 5.63 4.56
N ILE A 89 -15.40 4.60 3.82
CA ILE A 89 -16.27 3.69 3.07
C ILE A 89 -16.37 2.40 3.87
N THR A 90 -17.56 2.06 4.34
CA THR A 90 -17.82 0.83 5.10
C THR A 90 -18.35 -0.28 4.22
N GLY A 91 -18.16 -1.55 4.62
CA GLY A 91 -18.68 -2.68 3.85
C GLY A 91 -17.91 -2.88 2.55
N LEU A 92 -16.59 -2.67 2.57
CA LEU A 92 -15.74 -2.77 1.38
C LEU A 92 -15.82 -4.16 0.70
N SER A 93 -16.23 -5.19 1.42
CA SER A 93 -16.48 -6.53 0.87
C SER A 93 -17.92 -6.78 0.41
N ASN A 94 -18.87 -5.90 0.72
CA ASN A 94 -20.27 -6.07 0.38
C ASN A 94 -20.49 -5.75 -1.12
N PRO A 95 -20.95 -6.70 -1.95
CA PRO A 95 -21.16 -6.47 -3.39
C PRO A 95 -22.34 -5.54 -3.70
N GLU A 96 -23.21 -5.24 -2.73
CA GLU A 96 -24.33 -4.31 -2.90
C GLU A 96 -23.94 -2.84 -2.69
N GLU A 97 -22.72 -2.55 -2.20
CA GLU A 97 -22.27 -1.17 -2.00
C GLU A 97 -21.92 -0.49 -3.34
N GLU A 98 -22.48 0.69 -3.54
CA GLU A 98 -22.19 1.58 -4.66
C GLU A 98 -21.28 2.73 -4.19
N TYR A 99 -19.98 2.61 -4.46
CA TYR A 99 -18.97 3.54 -3.93
C TYR A 99 -19.08 4.97 -4.47
N GLU A 100 -19.61 5.16 -5.68
CA GLU A 100 -19.74 6.47 -6.33
C GLU A 100 -20.51 7.48 -5.47
N SER A 101 -21.60 7.02 -4.81
CA SER A 101 -22.42 7.87 -3.93
C SER A 101 -21.71 8.26 -2.63
N ILE A 102 -20.84 7.38 -2.13
CA ILE A 102 -20.09 7.58 -0.88
C ILE A 102 -18.90 8.52 -1.10
N MET A 103 -18.40 8.60 -2.33
CA MET A 103 -17.29 9.47 -2.73
C MET A 103 -17.71 10.91 -3.01
N GLU A 104 -19.01 11.23 -2.94
CA GLU A 104 -19.52 12.59 -3.16
C GLU A 104 -18.76 13.70 -2.40
N PRO A 105 -18.41 13.52 -1.10
CA PRO A 105 -17.70 14.54 -0.34
C PRO A 105 -16.27 14.81 -0.84
N LEU A 106 -15.67 13.90 -1.63
CA LEU A 106 -14.33 14.06 -2.19
C LEU A 106 -14.32 14.81 -3.52
N TYR A 107 -15.47 15.06 -4.13
CA TYR A 107 -15.55 15.85 -5.36
C TYR A 107 -15.13 17.29 -5.06
N ASN A 108 -13.92 17.64 -5.49
CA ASN A 108 -13.38 18.98 -5.36
C ASN A 108 -12.86 19.44 -6.73
N PRO A 109 -13.27 20.60 -7.25
CA PRO A 109 -12.80 21.11 -8.53
C PRO A 109 -11.32 21.56 -8.55
N SER A 110 -10.60 21.46 -7.42
CA SER A 110 -9.18 21.82 -7.32
C SER A 110 -8.39 20.74 -6.56
N LEU A 111 -8.11 19.62 -7.23
CA LEU A 111 -7.36 18.48 -6.66
C LEU A 111 -5.89 18.42 -7.09
N GLU A 112 -5.48 19.24 -8.06
CA GLU A 112 -4.13 19.21 -8.68
C GLU A 112 -2.97 19.42 -7.68
N GLU A 113 -3.25 19.99 -6.50
CA GLU A 113 -2.25 20.25 -5.46
C GLU A 113 -2.42 19.38 -4.20
N LYS A 114 -3.37 18.44 -4.21
CA LYS A 114 -3.69 17.61 -3.06
C LYS A 114 -3.03 16.22 -3.15
N THR A 115 -2.74 15.67 -1.97
CA THR A 115 -2.34 14.27 -1.82
C THR A 115 -3.45 13.51 -1.13
N MET A 116 -3.86 12.40 -1.74
CA MET A 116 -4.85 11.47 -1.22
C MET A 116 -4.13 10.32 -0.50
N PHE A 117 -4.30 10.24 0.81
CA PHE A 117 -3.88 9.05 1.57
C PHE A 117 -5.00 8.02 1.53
N VAL A 118 -4.72 6.83 1.02
CA VAL A 118 -5.73 5.76 0.86
C VAL A 118 -5.31 4.52 1.64
N TYR A 119 -6.00 4.25 2.76
CA TYR A 119 -5.82 3.02 3.51
C TYR A 119 -7.07 2.16 3.44
N VAL A 120 -6.88 0.88 3.17
CA VAL A 120 -7.96 -0.10 3.09
C VAL A 120 -7.69 -1.22 4.08
N ASP A 121 -8.73 -1.86 4.61
CA ASP A 121 -8.56 -3.21 5.16
C ASP A 121 -8.09 -4.12 4.02
N GLY A 122 -6.82 -4.52 4.04
CA GLY A 122 -6.13 -5.22 2.97
C GLY A 122 -6.65 -6.64 2.71
N LEU A 123 -7.54 -7.16 3.56
CA LEU A 123 -8.22 -8.44 3.37
C LEU A 123 -9.62 -8.29 2.76
N SER A 124 -10.04 -7.07 2.45
CA SER A 124 -11.31 -6.80 1.79
C SER A 124 -11.30 -7.26 0.33
N THR A 125 -12.47 -7.69 -0.14
CA THR A 125 -12.59 -8.42 -1.42
C THR A 125 -12.81 -7.53 -2.64
N ARG A 126 -13.20 -6.27 -2.46
CA ARG A 126 -13.51 -5.34 -3.57
C ARG A 126 -12.58 -4.12 -3.61
N ILE A 127 -11.30 -4.31 -3.29
CA ILE A 127 -10.29 -3.24 -3.39
C ILE A 127 -10.13 -2.75 -4.85
N ALA A 128 -10.29 -3.66 -5.83
CA ALA A 128 -10.26 -3.31 -7.25
C ALA A 128 -11.42 -2.36 -7.62
N ASP A 129 -12.65 -2.70 -7.24
CA ASP A 129 -13.83 -1.86 -7.45
C ASP A 129 -13.70 -0.49 -6.79
N LEU A 130 -13.14 -0.42 -5.57
CA LEU A 130 -12.87 0.86 -4.90
C LEU A 130 -11.90 1.73 -5.70
N LYS A 131 -10.82 1.12 -6.20
CA LYS A 131 -9.80 1.78 -6.99
C LYS A 131 -10.36 2.27 -8.33
N ASP A 132 -11.22 1.48 -8.98
CA ASP A 132 -11.97 1.87 -10.17
C ASP A 132 -12.87 3.09 -9.87
N ALA A 133 -13.68 3.02 -8.79
CA ALA A 133 -14.57 4.10 -8.40
C ALA A 133 -13.82 5.40 -8.01
N LEU A 134 -12.68 5.29 -7.33
CA LEU A 134 -11.82 6.45 -7.02
C LEU A 134 -11.33 7.12 -8.29
N PHE A 135 -10.88 6.32 -9.26
CA PHE A 135 -10.42 6.82 -10.54
C PHE A 135 -11.56 7.49 -11.33
N ASP A 136 -12.73 6.86 -11.40
CA ASP A 136 -13.88 7.38 -12.16
C ASP A 136 -14.46 8.66 -11.55
N SER A 137 -14.41 8.78 -10.21
CA SER A 137 -14.94 9.94 -9.48
C SER A 137 -13.95 11.12 -9.43
N ILE A 138 -12.69 10.84 -9.07
CA ILE A 138 -11.70 11.87 -8.71
C ILE A 138 -10.69 12.09 -9.83
N GLY A 139 -10.45 11.08 -10.65
CA GLY A 139 -9.54 11.15 -11.78
C GLY A 139 -8.06 11.12 -11.38
N LEU A 140 -7.25 11.63 -12.31
CA LEU A 140 -5.78 11.60 -12.31
C LEU A 140 -5.13 12.83 -11.69
N GLU A 141 -5.91 13.81 -11.23
CA GLU A 141 -5.39 15.09 -10.79
C GLU A 141 -4.59 15.00 -9.48
N PRO A 142 -5.08 14.34 -8.41
CA PRO A 142 -4.30 14.21 -7.20
C PRO A 142 -3.31 13.03 -7.28
N ASN A 143 -2.30 13.10 -6.43
CA ASN A 143 -1.46 11.94 -6.15
C ASN A 143 -2.10 11.08 -5.06
N TYR A 144 -2.02 9.76 -5.23
CA TYR A 144 -2.52 8.79 -4.27
C TYR A 144 -1.33 8.03 -3.66
N ILE A 145 -1.37 7.85 -2.35
CA ILE A 145 -0.40 7.04 -1.62
C ILE A 145 -1.07 6.30 -0.47
N GLY A 146 -0.76 5.02 -0.33
CA GLY A 146 -1.24 4.22 0.78
C GLY A 146 -1.18 2.74 0.47
N GLY A 147 -2.07 1.95 1.06
CA GLY A 147 -2.03 0.51 0.96
C GLY A 147 -2.95 -0.22 1.93
N GLY A 148 -2.84 -1.55 1.91
CA GLY A 148 -3.61 -2.43 2.79
C GLY A 148 -3.10 -2.43 4.23
N ALA A 149 -3.93 -1.97 5.15
CA ALA A 149 -3.81 -2.25 6.57
C ALA A 149 -4.16 -3.71 6.88
N GLY A 150 -3.66 -4.23 7.99
CA GLY A 150 -3.91 -5.60 8.42
C GLY A 150 -2.72 -6.24 9.12
N SER A 151 -2.64 -7.55 9.04
CA SER A 151 -1.63 -8.34 9.76
C SER A 151 -1.17 -9.56 8.98
N LEU A 152 -0.01 -10.10 9.34
CA LEU A 152 0.53 -11.33 8.78
C LEU A 152 -0.21 -12.61 9.23
N SER A 153 -1.16 -12.52 10.18
CA SER A 153 -2.05 -13.64 10.47
C SER A 153 -3.08 -13.87 9.35
N PHE A 154 -3.29 -12.87 8.48
CA PHE A 154 -4.35 -12.86 7.47
C PHE A 154 -5.75 -13.10 8.06
N GLU A 155 -5.92 -12.82 9.35
CA GLU A 155 -7.23 -12.81 10.00
C GLU A 155 -7.83 -11.43 9.92
N ARG A 156 -9.09 -11.36 9.49
CA ARG A 156 -9.81 -10.10 9.41
C ARG A 156 -10.12 -9.58 10.81
N LYS A 157 -9.63 -8.39 11.11
CA LYS A 157 -9.85 -7.69 12.39
C LYS A 157 -9.84 -6.17 12.17
N PRO A 158 -10.40 -5.38 13.10
CA PRO A 158 -10.36 -3.93 13.00
C PRO A 158 -8.92 -3.41 12.86
N CYS A 159 -8.65 -2.67 11.79
CA CYS A 159 -7.31 -2.22 11.44
C CYS A 159 -7.27 -0.79 10.85
N ILE A 160 -8.41 -0.11 10.70
CA ILE A 160 -8.46 1.26 10.17
C ILE A 160 -8.95 2.23 11.25
N PHE A 161 -8.15 3.25 11.54
CA PHE A 161 -8.49 4.30 12.50
C PHE A 161 -9.38 5.35 11.85
N THR A 162 -10.54 5.59 12.46
CA THR A 162 -11.52 6.59 12.04
C THR A 162 -11.98 7.39 13.26
N LYS A 163 -12.79 8.45 13.07
CA LYS A 163 -13.42 9.17 14.18
C LYS A 163 -14.50 8.32 14.88
N GLU A 164 -15.10 7.41 14.14
CA GLU A 164 -16.15 6.51 14.62
C GLU A 164 -15.56 5.37 15.49
N GLY A 165 -14.29 5.03 15.26
CA GLY A 165 -13.53 4.03 16.01
C GLY A 165 -12.46 3.33 15.17
N LEU A 166 -11.93 2.23 15.69
CA LEU A 166 -11.10 1.29 14.93
C LEU A 166 -12.02 0.29 14.23
N LEU A 167 -12.02 0.25 12.89
CA LEU A 167 -12.98 -0.48 12.08
C LEU A 167 -12.31 -1.56 11.19
N ALA A 168 -13.07 -2.57 10.81
CA ALA A 168 -12.72 -3.61 9.83
C ALA A 168 -13.63 -3.48 8.62
N ASP A 169 -13.24 -4.04 7.47
CA ASP A 169 -14.03 -3.98 6.23
C ASP A 169 -14.32 -2.56 5.75
N VAL A 170 -13.32 -1.68 5.87
CA VAL A 170 -13.45 -0.28 5.48
C VAL A 170 -12.28 0.19 4.62
N ALA A 171 -12.53 1.21 3.82
CA ALA A 171 -11.50 2.10 3.30
C ALA A 171 -11.60 3.46 3.98
N ILE A 172 -10.47 4.13 4.19
CA ILE A 172 -10.41 5.53 4.58
C ILE A 172 -9.55 6.29 3.58
N ILE A 173 -10.10 7.39 3.09
CA ILE A 173 -9.44 8.29 2.15
C ILE A 173 -9.33 9.65 2.82
N ALA A 174 -8.11 10.18 2.93
CA ALA A 174 -7.86 11.51 3.46
C ALA A 174 -7.24 12.38 2.36
N SER A 175 -7.96 13.43 1.97
CA SER A 175 -7.48 14.48 1.08
C SER A 175 -6.79 15.55 1.88
N VAL A 176 -5.48 15.71 1.69
CA VAL A 176 -4.67 16.73 2.36
C VAL A 176 -4.18 17.73 1.33
N ASP A 177 -4.30 19.03 1.63
CA ASP A 177 -3.84 20.13 0.78
C ASP A 177 -2.31 20.28 0.81
N ILE A 178 -1.63 19.22 0.40
CA ILE A 178 -0.18 19.12 0.35
C ILE A 178 0.24 18.54 -0.99
N ARG A 179 1.13 19.25 -1.66
CA ARG A 179 1.71 18.76 -2.91
C ARG A 179 2.69 17.63 -2.62
N SER A 180 2.66 16.63 -3.48
CA SER A 180 3.61 15.53 -3.44
C SER A 180 4.13 15.17 -4.82
N GLY A 181 5.21 14.39 -4.85
CA GLY A 181 5.64 13.62 -6.00
C GLY A 181 5.63 12.16 -5.61
N VAL A 182 5.05 11.32 -6.44
CA VAL A 182 4.91 9.88 -6.17
C VAL A 182 5.64 9.09 -7.23
N GLY A 183 6.48 8.17 -6.76
CA GLY A 183 7.20 7.23 -7.60
C GLY A 183 6.93 5.80 -7.18
N VAL A 184 6.78 4.94 -8.19
CA VAL A 184 6.43 3.53 -8.03
C VAL A 184 7.37 2.71 -8.89
N ALA A 185 8.02 1.71 -8.30
CA ALA A 185 8.84 0.72 -9.00
C ALA A 185 9.03 -0.55 -8.17
N HIS A 186 9.22 -1.69 -8.84
CA HIS A 186 9.19 -2.99 -8.18
C HIS A 186 10.51 -3.79 -8.26
N GLY A 187 11.34 -3.58 -9.29
CA GLY A 187 12.63 -4.28 -9.43
C GLY A 187 12.57 -5.77 -9.85
N TRP A 188 11.40 -6.39 -9.86
CA TRP A 188 11.16 -7.72 -10.46
C TRP A 188 11.33 -7.72 -11.99
N LYS A 189 11.89 -8.79 -12.55
CA LYS A 189 12.22 -8.92 -13.97
C LYS A 189 11.51 -10.15 -14.57
N PRO A 190 10.94 -10.07 -15.78
CA PRO A 190 10.24 -11.19 -16.39
C PRO A 190 11.21 -12.32 -16.74
N VAL A 191 10.85 -13.56 -16.41
CA VAL A 191 11.58 -14.79 -16.78
C VAL A 191 10.85 -15.62 -17.84
N THR A 192 9.69 -15.14 -18.29
CA THR A 192 8.89 -15.75 -19.35
C THR A 192 8.42 -14.71 -20.36
N ASP A 193 8.15 -15.19 -21.56
CA ASP A 193 7.28 -14.48 -22.51
C ASP A 193 5.87 -14.28 -21.93
N MET A 194 5.05 -13.55 -22.67
CA MET A 194 3.68 -13.25 -22.30
C MET A 194 2.79 -14.50 -22.28
N ILE A 195 2.05 -14.66 -21.20
CA ILE A 195 1.08 -15.73 -20.94
C ILE A 195 -0.30 -15.09 -20.84
N ARG A 196 -1.26 -15.56 -21.62
CA ARG A 196 -2.62 -15.02 -21.58
C ARG A 196 -3.40 -15.64 -20.42
N VAL A 197 -4.03 -14.78 -19.62
CA VAL A 197 -5.04 -15.20 -18.65
C VAL A 197 -6.32 -15.55 -19.40
N THR A 198 -6.64 -16.84 -19.49
CA THR A 198 -7.76 -17.32 -20.30
C THR A 198 -9.05 -17.48 -19.49
N GLN A 199 -8.95 -17.80 -18.21
CA GLN A 199 -10.07 -17.79 -17.26
C GLN A 199 -9.60 -17.36 -15.88
N ALA A 200 -10.33 -16.43 -15.28
CA ALA A 200 -10.13 -15.95 -13.92
C ALA A 200 -11.45 -15.41 -13.37
N GLU A 201 -11.57 -15.43 -12.04
CA GLU A 201 -12.68 -14.87 -11.29
C GLU A 201 -12.10 -14.15 -10.08
N GLN A 202 -12.28 -12.83 -9.99
CA GLN A 202 -11.66 -11.99 -8.95
C GLN A 202 -10.14 -12.23 -8.86
N ASN A 203 -9.65 -12.73 -7.72
CA ASN A 203 -8.24 -13.04 -7.47
C ASN A 203 -7.85 -14.50 -7.79
N ARG A 204 -8.75 -15.28 -8.39
CA ARG A 204 -8.53 -16.68 -8.75
C ARG A 204 -8.26 -16.83 -10.24
N ILE A 205 -7.03 -17.23 -10.58
CA ILE A 205 -6.65 -17.60 -11.95
C ILE A 205 -6.94 -19.08 -12.15
N MET A 206 -7.84 -19.42 -13.07
CA MET A 206 -8.24 -20.80 -13.34
C MET A 206 -7.44 -21.40 -14.50
N SER A 207 -7.22 -20.63 -15.57
CA SER A 207 -6.43 -21.09 -16.71
C SER A 207 -5.52 -20.02 -17.31
N LEU A 208 -4.36 -20.49 -17.77
CA LEU A 208 -3.33 -19.73 -18.48
C LEU A 208 -3.09 -20.41 -19.83
N ASN A 209 -3.19 -19.67 -20.93
CA ASN A 209 -3.08 -20.22 -22.29
C ASN A 209 -3.93 -21.49 -22.50
N TRP A 210 -5.17 -21.50 -21.98
CA TRP A 210 -6.13 -22.62 -22.04
C TRP A 210 -5.68 -23.91 -21.32
N ARG A 211 -4.68 -23.81 -20.44
CA ARG A 211 -4.21 -24.89 -19.55
C ARG A 211 -4.48 -24.54 -18.09
N PRO A 212 -4.59 -25.52 -17.16
CA PRO A 212 -4.73 -25.24 -15.74
C PRO A 212 -3.64 -24.28 -15.24
N ALA A 213 -4.02 -23.25 -14.50
CA ALA A 213 -3.11 -22.16 -14.13
C ALA A 213 -1.88 -22.65 -13.37
N PHE A 214 -2.09 -23.53 -12.38
CA PHE A 214 -0.99 -24.08 -11.58
C PHE A 214 -0.07 -24.99 -12.39
N GLU A 215 -0.57 -25.70 -13.40
CA GLU A 215 0.28 -26.52 -14.25
C GLU A 215 1.30 -25.67 -15.01
N VAL A 216 0.84 -24.60 -15.66
CA VAL A 216 1.70 -23.66 -16.39
C VAL A 216 2.70 -22.98 -15.44
N TYR A 217 2.21 -22.46 -14.32
CA TYR A 217 3.05 -21.78 -13.34
C TYR A 217 4.11 -22.71 -12.72
N ARG A 218 3.72 -23.94 -12.36
CA ARG A 218 4.63 -24.96 -11.82
C ARG A 218 5.75 -25.27 -12.80
N GLU A 219 5.46 -25.53 -14.07
CA GLU A 219 6.47 -25.83 -15.09
C GLU A 219 7.55 -24.75 -15.15
N ILE A 220 7.12 -23.48 -15.16
CA ILE A 220 8.00 -22.32 -15.22
C ILE A 220 8.86 -22.23 -13.95
N VAL A 221 8.22 -22.23 -12.77
CA VAL A 221 8.91 -21.99 -11.50
C VAL A 221 9.84 -23.16 -11.15
N GLU A 222 9.46 -24.40 -11.42
CA GLU A 222 10.34 -25.56 -11.18
C GLU A 222 11.56 -25.54 -12.12
N GLN A 223 11.36 -25.12 -13.38
CA GLN A 223 12.46 -24.95 -14.33
C GLN A 223 13.42 -23.82 -13.90
N GLN A 224 12.90 -22.67 -13.49
CA GLN A 224 13.72 -21.50 -13.12
C GLN A 224 14.44 -21.70 -11.77
N SER A 225 13.75 -22.28 -10.78
CA SER A 225 14.30 -22.45 -9.43
C SER A 225 15.15 -23.70 -9.26
N GLY A 226 14.98 -24.71 -10.13
CA GLY A 226 15.56 -26.05 -9.95
C GLY A 226 14.97 -26.83 -8.76
N LYS A 227 13.91 -26.32 -8.12
CA LYS A 227 13.19 -26.95 -7.00
C LYS A 227 11.82 -27.41 -7.46
N LYS A 228 11.20 -28.32 -6.71
CA LYS A 228 9.86 -28.83 -7.02
C LYS A 228 8.84 -28.47 -5.95
N PHE A 229 7.61 -28.17 -6.36
CA PHE A 229 6.50 -27.89 -5.44
C PHE A 229 6.05 -29.14 -4.67
N VAL A 230 6.38 -30.35 -5.14
CA VAL A 230 6.11 -31.58 -4.39
C VAL A 230 6.98 -31.68 -3.13
N ASP A 231 8.15 -31.06 -3.14
CA ASP A 231 9.14 -31.13 -2.06
C ASP A 231 9.24 -29.82 -1.26
N THR A 232 8.60 -28.74 -1.74
CA THR A 232 8.70 -27.39 -1.17
C THR A 232 7.31 -26.77 -1.07
N ALA A 233 6.99 -26.17 0.08
CA ALA A 233 5.73 -25.47 0.28
C ALA A 233 5.53 -24.38 -0.80
N PHE A 234 4.29 -24.24 -1.29
CA PHE A 234 3.97 -23.33 -2.39
C PHE A 234 4.50 -21.92 -2.17
N PHE A 235 4.22 -21.35 -1.00
CA PHE A 235 4.62 -19.99 -0.64
C PHE A 235 6.14 -19.78 -0.65
N GLU A 236 6.93 -20.79 -0.25
CA GLU A 236 8.40 -20.68 -0.19
C GLU A 236 9.05 -20.54 -1.57
N LEU A 237 8.45 -21.16 -2.61
CA LEU A 237 8.88 -20.93 -3.99
C LEU A 237 8.21 -19.68 -4.56
N ALA A 238 6.90 -19.56 -4.40
CA ALA A 238 6.10 -18.50 -5.02
C ALA A 238 6.50 -17.09 -4.58
N LYS A 239 7.03 -16.90 -3.37
CA LYS A 239 7.53 -15.60 -2.89
C LYS A 239 8.63 -14.99 -3.77
N ALA A 240 9.34 -15.82 -4.56
CA ALA A 240 10.39 -15.41 -5.49
C ALA A 240 9.94 -15.35 -6.96
N TYR A 241 8.68 -15.70 -7.25
CA TYR A 241 8.14 -15.79 -8.61
C TYR A 241 6.75 -15.17 -8.76
N PRO A 242 6.57 -13.87 -8.48
CA PRO A 242 5.26 -13.24 -8.62
C PRO A 242 4.85 -13.09 -10.09
N LEU A 243 3.58 -12.75 -10.32
CA LEU A 243 3.03 -12.54 -11.66
C LEU A 243 3.03 -11.04 -12.00
N GLY A 244 3.60 -10.66 -13.13
CA GLY A 244 3.56 -9.29 -13.64
C GLY A 244 2.47 -9.14 -14.70
N ILE A 245 1.42 -8.38 -14.42
CA ILE A 245 0.39 -8.02 -15.39
C ILE A 245 0.94 -6.92 -16.30
N GLN A 246 0.93 -7.18 -17.61
CA GLN A 246 1.42 -6.26 -18.61
C GLN A 246 0.51 -5.04 -18.74
N LYS A 247 1.12 -3.86 -18.82
CA LYS A 247 0.45 -2.58 -19.07
C LYS A 247 0.95 -2.00 -20.40
N VAL A 248 0.08 -1.22 -21.05
CA VAL A 248 0.44 -0.53 -22.32
C VAL A 248 1.54 0.50 -22.09
N ALA A 249 1.52 1.16 -20.92
CA ALA A 249 2.53 2.08 -20.46
C ALA A 249 2.66 1.98 -18.94
N GLY A 250 3.86 2.23 -18.41
CA GLY A 250 4.17 2.14 -16.99
C GLY A 250 4.77 0.80 -16.55
N GLU A 251 4.92 0.61 -15.24
CA GLU A 251 5.36 -0.63 -14.63
C GLU A 251 4.36 -1.77 -14.81
N MET A 252 4.84 -3.02 -14.79
CA MET A 252 3.95 -4.16 -14.64
C MET A 252 3.30 -4.11 -13.27
N ILE A 253 2.04 -4.51 -13.20
CA ILE A 253 1.37 -4.67 -11.91
C ILE A 253 1.73 -6.05 -11.37
N VAL A 254 2.49 -6.07 -10.28
CA VAL A 254 2.88 -7.33 -9.64
C VAL A 254 1.75 -7.88 -8.77
N ARG A 255 1.55 -9.19 -8.84
CA ARG A 255 0.56 -9.96 -8.08
C ARG A 255 1.22 -11.15 -7.42
N ASP A 256 0.97 -11.30 -6.12
CA ASP A 256 1.53 -12.39 -5.31
C ASP A 256 0.64 -13.62 -5.35
N PRO A 257 1.06 -14.72 -5.98
CA PRO A 257 0.36 -15.99 -5.85
C PRO A 257 0.62 -16.55 -4.44
N ILE A 258 -0.46 -16.81 -3.69
CA ILE A 258 -0.37 -17.20 -2.27
C ILE A 258 -0.79 -18.64 -2.00
N LYS A 259 -1.67 -19.22 -2.83
CA LYS A 259 -2.10 -20.61 -2.69
C LYS A 259 -2.62 -21.19 -3.99
N THR A 260 -2.64 -22.52 -4.05
CA THR A 260 -3.27 -23.30 -5.10
C THR A 260 -4.50 -24.01 -4.56
N LEU A 261 -5.50 -24.25 -5.40
CA LEU A 261 -6.66 -25.08 -5.07
C LEU A 261 -6.58 -26.45 -5.75
N GLU A 262 -7.39 -27.40 -5.29
CA GLU A 262 -7.41 -28.78 -5.79
C GLU A 262 -7.74 -28.87 -7.29
N ASP A 263 -8.48 -27.91 -7.82
CA ASP A 263 -8.83 -27.84 -9.24
C ASP A 263 -7.72 -27.26 -10.13
N GLY A 264 -6.54 -26.97 -9.56
CA GLY A 264 -5.38 -26.45 -10.29
C GLY A 264 -5.43 -24.94 -10.53
N SER A 265 -6.36 -24.21 -9.91
CA SER A 265 -6.36 -22.75 -9.91
C SER A 265 -5.37 -22.15 -8.91
N ILE A 266 -4.94 -20.91 -9.16
CA ILE A 266 -4.04 -20.13 -8.31
C ILE A 266 -4.81 -18.95 -7.73
N ILE A 267 -4.66 -18.71 -6.42
CA ILE A 267 -5.19 -17.52 -5.75
C ILE A 267 -4.06 -16.51 -5.57
N CYS A 268 -4.32 -15.27 -5.97
CA CYS A 268 -3.41 -14.14 -5.82
C CYS A 268 -3.88 -13.17 -4.73
N VAL A 269 -2.99 -12.30 -4.28
CA VAL A 269 -3.35 -11.07 -3.56
C VAL A 269 -3.79 -10.03 -4.60
N GLY A 270 -5.07 -9.63 -4.54
CA GLY A 270 -5.67 -8.77 -5.56
C GLY A 270 -6.04 -9.49 -6.85
N GLU A 271 -6.85 -8.81 -7.66
CA GLU A 271 -7.44 -9.39 -8.87
C GLU A 271 -6.45 -9.51 -10.03
N VAL A 272 -6.72 -10.50 -10.89
CA VAL A 272 -6.01 -10.72 -12.15
C VAL A 272 -7.04 -10.82 -13.29
N PRO A 273 -7.25 -9.75 -14.06
CA PRO A 273 -8.35 -9.71 -15.02
C PRO A 273 -8.18 -10.71 -16.18
N VAL A 274 -9.30 -11.28 -16.64
CA VAL A 274 -9.34 -12.15 -17.82
C VAL A 274 -8.90 -11.38 -19.07
N ASN A 275 -8.27 -12.07 -20.02
CA ASN A 275 -7.74 -11.50 -21.27
C ASN A 275 -6.56 -10.53 -21.11
N THR A 276 -6.01 -10.40 -19.91
CA THR A 276 -4.71 -9.75 -19.73
C THR A 276 -3.58 -10.69 -20.09
N PHE A 277 -2.41 -10.10 -20.35
CA PHE A 277 -1.16 -10.84 -20.50
C PHE A 277 -0.34 -10.67 -19.23
N ILE A 278 0.21 -11.78 -18.74
CA ILE A 278 1.10 -11.81 -17.58
C ILE A 278 2.45 -12.40 -17.97
N SER A 279 3.49 -12.09 -17.21
CA SER A 279 4.75 -12.83 -17.20
C SER A 279 5.01 -13.35 -15.79
N VAL A 280 5.63 -14.52 -15.66
CA VAL A 280 6.24 -14.89 -14.37
C VAL A 280 7.49 -14.05 -14.21
N LEU A 281 7.63 -13.42 -13.05
CA LEU A 281 8.78 -12.58 -12.73
C LEU A 281 9.75 -13.32 -11.80
N THR A 282 10.95 -12.79 -11.66
CA THR A 282 11.87 -13.12 -10.58
C THR A 282 12.64 -11.88 -10.16
N GLY A 283 13.37 -11.96 -9.06
CA GLY A 283 14.18 -10.86 -8.57
C GLY A 283 15.28 -11.37 -7.66
N ASP A 284 16.26 -10.52 -7.42
CA ASP A 284 17.29 -10.72 -6.43
C ASP A 284 17.47 -9.44 -5.61
N THR A 285 18.34 -9.48 -4.60
CA THR A 285 18.58 -8.31 -3.75
C THR A 285 18.97 -7.09 -4.57
N GLU A 286 19.84 -7.23 -5.58
CA GLU A 286 20.28 -6.09 -6.39
C GLU A 286 19.12 -5.47 -7.18
N SER A 287 18.33 -6.30 -7.88
CA SER A 287 17.23 -5.84 -8.70
C SER A 287 16.11 -5.18 -7.88
N LEU A 288 15.85 -5.66 -6.66
CA LEU A 288 14.87 -5.06 -5.76
C LEU A 288 15.35 -3.71 -5.23
N LEU A 289 16.63 -3.59 -4.86
CA LEU A 289 17.24 -2.32 -4.44
C LEU A 289 17.30 -1.28 -5.58
N GLU A 290 17.55 -1.73 -6.81
CA GLU A 290 17.39 -0.91 -8.02
C GLU A 290 15.96 -0.39 -8.14
N GLY A 291 14.96 -1.26 -7.94
CA GLY A 291 13.54 -0.89 -7.95
C GLY A 291 13.19 0.15 -6.89
N ALA A 292 13.65 -0.02 -5.65
CA ALA A 292 13.42 0.94 -4.58
C ALA A 292 14.09 2.31 -4.87
N SER A 293 15.31 2.28 -5.41
CA SER A 293 16.02 3.50 -5.83
C SER A 293 15.29 4.21 -6.96
N GLU A 294 14.78 3.46 -7.94
CA GLU A 294 13.99 3.98 -9.06
C GLU A 294 12.68 4.60 -8.59
N ALA A 295 11.99 3.99 -7.61
CA ALA A 295 10.79 4.56 -7.00
C ALA A 295 11.07 5.94 -6.39
N ARG A 296 12.18 6.08 -5.64
CA ARG A 296 12.61 7.39 -5.11
C ARG A 296 12.91 8.39 -6.23
N LEU A 297 13.68 8.00 -7.24
CA LEU A 297 14.04 8.89 -8.36
C LEU A 297 12.80 9.40 -9.11
N ARG A 298 11.81 8.54 -9.35
CA ARG A 298 10.53 8.93 -9.96
C ARG A 298 9.72 9.86 -9.07
N ALA A 299 9.75 9.66 -7.75
CA ALA A 299 9.11 10.57 -6.82
C ALA A 299 9.77 11.96 -6.85
N GLU A 300 11.10 12.02 -6.91
CA GLU A 300 11.87 13.26 -7.08
C GLU A 300 11.53 13.96 -8.40
N GLU A 301 11.55 13.24 -9.53
CA GLU A 301 11.18 13.78 -10.84
C GLU A 301 9.74 14.30 -10.86
N SER A 302 8.80 13.52 -10.34
CA SER A 302 7.39 13.90 -10.20
C SER A 302 7.25 15.19 -9.39
N TYR A 303 7.96 15.30 -8.27
CA TYR A 303 7.91 16.48 -7.41
C TYR A 303 8.54 17.73 -8.06
N GLN A 304 9.67 17.57 -8.79
CA GLN A 304 10.35 18.69 -9.45
C GLN A 304 9.46 19.40 -10.49
N ASN A 305 8.52 18.70 -11.12
CA ASN A 305 7.59 19.30 -12.08
C ASN A 305 6.72 20.42 -11.47
N TYR A 306 6.60 20.48 -10.14
CA TYR A 306 5.82 21.50 -9.43
C TYR A 306 6.67 22.67 -8.90
N LEU A 307 8.00 22.55 -8.90
CA LEU A 307 8.88 23.59 -8.38
C LEU A 307 9.15 24.66 -9.45
N ARG A 308 8.76 25.90 -9.16
CA ARG A 308 9.04 27.07 -10.03
C ARG A 308 10.44 27.66 -9.80
N GLU A 309 11.11 27.32 -8.69
CA GLU A 309 12.47 27.76 -8.36
C GLU A 309 13.28 26.67 -7.64
N VAL A 310 14.61 26.72 -7.82
CA VAL A 310 15.61 25.78 -7.29
C VAL A 310 15.86 26.02 -5.79
N GLU A 311 14.81 26.12 -4.98
CA GLU A 311 15.00 26.06 -3.53
C GLU A 311 15.09 24.60 -3.11
N LYS A 312 16.24 24.22 -2.54
CA LYS A 312 16.44 22.95 -1.85
C LYS A 312 15.56 22.92 -0.59
N LYS A 313 14.27 22.64 -0.74
CA LYS A 313 13.41 22.32 0.39
C LYS A 313 13.80 20.94 0.94
N LYS A 314 13.74 20.79 2.26
CA LYS A 314 13.76 19.48 2.90
C LYS A 314 12.42 18.81 2.60
N TYR A 315 12.46 17.53 2.25
CA TYR A 315 11.25 16.76 1.97
C TYR A 315 10.96 15.84 3.13
N ALA A 316 9.68 15.68 3.44
CA ALA A 316 9.22 14.50 4.15
C ALA A 316 8.99 13.38 3.13
N THR A 317 9.43 12.17 3.49
CA THR A 317 9.23 10.96 2.71
C THR A 317 8.21 10.08 3.39
N VAL A 318 7.17 9.70 2.66
CA VAL A 318 6.24 8.64 3.02
C VAL A 318 6.60 7.43 2.18
N PHE A 319 7.07 6.36 2.83
CA PHE A 319 7.44 5.13 2.15
C PHE A 319 6.42 4.03 2.45
N ILE A 320 5.71 3.57 1.42
CA ILE A 320 4.78 2.45 1.51
C ILE A 320 5.36 1.29 0.70
N ASP A 321 5.46 0.13 1.33
CA ASP A 321 6.14 -1.02 0.73
C ASP A 321 5.52 -2.33 1.19
N CYS A 322 5.50 -3.37 0.33
CA CYS A 322 4.85 -4.62 0.67
C CYS A 322 5.59 -5.33 1.79
N ILE A 323 4.86 -5.83 2.78
CA ILE A 323 5.45 -6.75 3.76
C ILE A 323 6.10 -7.99 3.09
N SER A 324 5.63 -8.40 1.90
CA SER A 324 6.21 -9.54 1.19
C SER A 324 7.60 -9.27 0.58
N ARG A 325 8.07 -8.01 0.51
CA ARG A 325 9.46 -7.68 0.19
C ARG A 325 10.38 -7.91 1.37
N VAL A 326 9.94 -7.61 2.59
CA VAL A 326 10.66 -7.98 3.83
C VAL A 326 10.81 -9.50 3.93
N LEU A 327 9.76 -10.25 3.61
CA LEU A 327 9.80 -11.72 3.62
C LEU A 327 10.74 -12.32 2.55
N PHE A 328 11.09 -11.54 1.53
CA PHE A 328 11.99 -11.96 0.45
C PHE A 328 13.44 -11.51 0.71
N LEU A 329 13.65 -10.24 1.08
CA LEU A 329 14.97 -9.66 1.35
C LEU A 329 15.51 -10.03 2.74
N GLU A 330 14.64 -10.39 3.67
CA GLU A 330 14.98 -10.75 5.04
C GLU A 330 15.89 -9.70 5.70
N ASN A 331 17.12 -10.07 6.08
CA ASN A 331 18.09 -9.18 6.72
C ASN A 331 18.57 -8.05 5.80
N ASP A 332 18.47 -8.23 4.47
CA ASP A 332 18.88 -7.23 3.48
C ASP A 332 17.85 -6.11 3.30
N PHE A 333 16.65 -6.22 3.88
CA PHE A 333 15.61 -5.20 3.75
C PHE A 333 16.07 -3.81 4.26
N LYS A 334 17.01 -3.75 5.20
CA LYS A 334 17.58 -2.47 5.64
C LYS A 334 18.25 -1.69 4.49
N LYS A 335 18.85 -2.39 3.53
CA LYS A 335 19.44 -1.76 2.34
C LYS A 335 18.37 -1.11 1.47
N GLU A 336 17.15 -1.65 1.45
CA GLU A 336 16.02 -1.07 0.72
C GLU A 336 15.61 0.26 1.31
N LEU A 337 15.55 0.37 2.64
CA LEU A 337 15.31 1.63 3.33
C LEU A 337 16.41 2.67 3.03
N GLU A 338 17.67 2.25 2.95
CA GLU A 338 18.78 3.14 2.58
C GLU A 338 18.64 3.69 1.16
N CYS A 339 18.10 2.90 0.21
CA CYS A 339 17.86 3.32 -1.17
C CYS A 339 16.81 4.43 -1.31
N VAL A 340 15.81 4.45 -0.43
CA VAL A 340 14.69 5.42 -0.47
C VAL A 340 14.87 6.60 0.48
N GLN A 341 15.82 6.54 1.42
CA GLN A 341 16.04 7.58 2.42
C GLN A 341 16.43 8.92 1.75
N THR A 342 15.73 10.00 2.13
CA THR A 342 16.05 11.37 1.68
C THR A 342 16.51 12.26 2.85
N GLN A 343 16.85 13.52 2.53
CA GLN A 343 17.24 14.53 3.52
C GLN A 343 16.00 15.11 4.22
N GLY A 344 15.49 14.40 5.23
CA GLY A 344 14.35 14.87 6.04
C GLY A 344 13.68 13.77 6.84
N LEU A 345 12.45 14.04 7.27
CA LEU A 345 11.58 13.07 7.92
C LEU A 345 11.30 11.91 6.94
N MET A 346 11.53 10.67 7.36
CA MET A 346 11.02 9.50 6.65
C MET A 346 10.14 8.69 7.58
N ILE A 347 8.93 8.43 7.15
CA ILE A 347 7.94 7.60 7.84
C ILE A 347 7.22 6.71 6.84
N GLY A 348 6.58 5.65 7.30
CA GLY A 348 5.99 4.70 6.37
C GLY A 348 5.38 3.48 7.02
N ALA A 349 4.88 2.58 6.19
CA ALA A 349 4.26 1.35 6.62
C ALA A 349 4.61 0.20 5.68
N LEU A 350 4.74 -1.00 6.25
CA LEU A 350 4.86 -2.24 5.50
C LEU A 350 3.47 -2.86 5.37
N THR A 351 2.88 -2.81 4.18
CA THR A 351 1.44 -3.01 3.95
C THR A 351 1.13 -4.36 3.32
N LEU A 352 -0.16 -4.73 3.35
CA LEU A 352 -0.74 -5.81 2.56
C LEU A 352 -1.11 -5.29 1.17
N GLY A 353 -0.08 -5.03 0.36
CA GLY A 353 -0.21 -4.37 -0.94
C GLY A 353 -0.29 -2.85 -0.85
N GLU A 354 0.07 -2.18 -1.93
CA GLU A 354 0.26 -0.73 -2.01
C GLU A 354 -0.78 -0.11 -2.94
N ILE A 355 -1.25 1.09 -2.63
CA ILE A 355 -2.17 1.87 -3.47
C ILE A 355 -1.45 3.14 -3.87
N ALA A 356 -1.24 3.32 -5.17
CA ALA A 356 -0.57 4.51 -5.68
C ALA A 356 -0.86 4.78 -7.16
N ASN A 357 -0.65 6.03 -7.56
CA ASN A 357 -0.45 6.40 -8.96
C ASN A 357 0.90 7.12 -9.11
N THR A 358 1.44 7.13 -10.33
CA THR A 358 2.56 8.01 -10.71
C THR A 358 2.00 9.17 -11.51
N GLY A 359 1.54 10.23 -10.83
CA GLY A 359 0.93 11.41 -11.45
C GLY A 359 -0.27 11.07 -12.35
N LYS A 360 -0.06 11.07 -13.68
CA LYS A 360 -1.13 10.89 -14.69
C LYS A 360 -1.39 9.43 -15.09
N THR A 361 -0.85 8.47 -14.35
CA THR A 361 -1.16 7.06 -14.58
C THR A 361 -2.37 6.64 -13.77
N TYR A 362 -3.07 5.62 -14.27
CA TYR A 362 -4.17 5.00 -13.58
C TYR A 362 -3.79 4.59 -12.14
N LEU A 363 -4.72 4.77 -11.19
CA LEU A 363 -4.55 4.35 -9.80
C LEU A 363 -4.50 2.84 -9.73
N GLU A 364 -3.50 2.27 -9.08
CA GLU A 364 -3.34 0.82 -9.02
C GLU A 364 -3.19 0.32 -7.59
N PHE A 365 -3.62 -0.92 -7.40
CA PHE A 365 -3.25 -1.74 -6.25
C PHE A 365 -2.08 -2.62 -6.66
N TYR A 366 -0.94 -2.52 -5.98
CA TYR A 366 0.28 -3.26 -6.26
C TYR A 366 0.53 -4.33 -5.20
N ASN A 367 1.41 -5.27 -5.52
CA ASN A 367 2.11 -6.10 -4.54
C ASN A 367 3.60 -5.98 -4.78
N LYS A 368 4.42 -6.32 -3.80
CA LYS A 368 5.89 -6.35 -3.93
C LYS A 368 6.48 -5.08 -4.57
N THR A 369 5.93 -3.91 -4.31
CA THR A 369 6.26 -2.69 -5.05
C THR A 369 6.61 -1.56 -4.10
N SER A 370 7.73 -0.90 -4.32
CA SER A 370 8.13 0.25 -3.52
C SER A 370 7.40 1.50 -4.00
N VAL A 371 6.67 2.16 -3.09
CA VAL A 371 5.96 3.42 -3.33
C VAL A 371 6.57 4.51 -2.47
N VAL A 372 7.16 5.52 -3.11
CA VAL A 372 7.77 6.67 -2.44
C VAL A 372 6.95 7.91 -2.72
N GLY A 373 6.45 8.55 -1.67
CA GLY A 373 5.85 9.89 -1.73
C GLY A 373 6.79 10.91 -1.11
N LEU A 374 7.12 11.96 -1.86
CA LEU A 374 7.86 13.12 -1.37
C LEU A 374 6.91 14.29 -1.25
N MET A 375 6.91 14.96 -0.10
CA MET A 375 6.04 16.09 0.18
C MET A 375 6.78 17.17 0.96
N GLU A 376 6.22 18.38 0.98
CA GLU A 376 6.79 19.47 1.77
C GLU A 376 6.82 19.08 3.26
N ASP A 377 7.97 19.26 3.92
CA ASP A 377 8.10 18.98 5.36
C ASP A 377 7.21 19.91 6.17
#